data_AF-A0AAW3RU03-F1
#
_entry.id   AF-A0AAW3RU03-F1
#
_cell.length_a   1.000
_cell.length_b   1.000
_cell.length_c   1.000
_cell.angle_alpha   90.00
_cell.angle_beta   90.00
_cell.angle_gamma   90.00
#
_symmetry.space_group_name_H-M   'P 1'
#
loop_
_entity.id
_entity.type
_entity.pdbx_description
1 polymer ?
#
loop_
_entity_poly.entity_id
_entity_poly.type
_entity_poly.pdbx_seq_one_letter_code
_entity_poly.pdbx_strand_id
1 'polypeptide(L)'
;MGNGDIYLKDTSLNNRAEYDIRLTHEDDGSLWLQVNVKSVDFYVLMRETLSGKPFKCFEDGDVESEVELSEAFRLNTLLNPL
;
A
#
# COMPACT_ATOMS: atom_id res chain seq x y z
N MET A 1 21.75 25.19 15.68
CA MET A 1 21.74 23.92 14.92
C MET A 1 20.39 23.87 14.22
N GLY A 2 20.39 23.89 12.88
CA GLY A 2 19.17 24.09 12.09
C GLY A 2 18.25 22.89 12.18
N ASN A 3 16.97 23.13 12.44
CA ASN A 3 15.91 22.14 12.22
C ASN A 3 15.90 21.84 10.71
N GLY A 4 16.22 20.60 10.34
CA GLY A 4 16.22 20.19 8.94
C GLY A 4 14.79 20.14 8.42
N ASP A 5 14.50 20.88 7.37
CA ASP A 5 13.25 20.75 6.64
C ASP A 5 13.21 19.38 5.95
N ILE A 6 12.14 18.60 6.17
CA ILE A 6 11.91 17.33 5.47
C ILE A 6 10.99 17.60 4.28
N TYR A 7 11.56 17.59 3.08
CA TYR A 7 10.81 17.76 1.84
C TYR A 7 10.25 16.40 1.39
N LEU A 8 8.94 16.21 1.53
CA LEU A 8 8.22 15.00 1.11
C LEU A 8 8.02 14.89 -0.42
N LYS A 9 8.47 15.88 -1.18
CA LYS A 9 8.43 15.90 -2.65
C LYS A 9 9.84 15.71 -3.17
N ASP A 10 10.16 14.49 -3.60
CA ASP A 10 11.28 14.31 -4.52
C ASP A 10 10.92 14.98 -5.85
N THR A 11 11.52 16.15 -6.09
CA THR A 11 11.32 16.93 -7.31
C THR A 11 11.80 16.20 -8.58
N SER A 12 12.65 15.18 -8.43
CA SER A 12 13.09 14.34 -9.55
C SER A 12 12.05 13.29 -9.96
N LEU A 13 11.19 12.84 -9.03
CA LEU A 13 10.10 11.92 -9.30
C LEU A 13 8.86 12.60 -9.89
N ASN A 14 8.74 13.93 -9.73
CA ASN A 14 7.75 14.85 -10.34
C ASN A 14 6.40 14.21 -10.72
N ASN A 15 5.90 13.38 -9.82
CA ASN A 15 4.71 12.60 -10.00
C ASN A 15 3.53 13.56 -9.78
N ARG A 16 2.77 13.85 -10.83
CA ARG A 16 1.54 14.68 -10.74
C ARG A 16 0.36 13.94 -10.10
N ALA A 17 0.51 12.68 -9.73
CA ALA A 17 -0.55 11.92 -9.09
C ALA A 17 -0.86 12.52 -7.72
N GLU A 18 -2.15 12.62 -7.45
CA GLU A 18 -2.65 12.91 -6.12
C GLU A 18 -2.24 11.77 -5.19
N TYR A 19 -1.77 12.14 -3.99
CA TYR A 19 -1.37 11.19 -2.97
C TYR A 19 -1.84 11.66 -1.61
N ASP A 20 -2.24 10.70 -0.79
CA ASP A 20 -2.63 10.93 0.59
C ASP A 20 -1.46 10.55 1.50
N ILE A 21 -1.16 11.40 2.48
CA ILE A 21 -0.15 11.13 3.50
C ILE A 21 -0.86 10.81 4.81
N ARG A 22 -0.44 9.72 5.47
CA ARG A 22 -0.83 9.43 6.85
C ARG A 22 0.43 9.36 7.71
N LEU A 23 0.43 10.12 8.80
CA LEU A 23 1.45 10.03 9.84
C LEU A 23 0.82 9.33 11.05
N THR A 24 1.42 8.23 11.47
CA THR A 24 1.00 7.46 12.64
C THR A 24 2.08 7.60 13.70
N HIS A 25 1.67 7.93 14.92
CA HIS A 25 2.56 7.88 16.08
C HIS A 25 2.53 6.47 16.66
N GLU A 26 3.70 5.89 16.88
CA GLU A 26 3.84 4.58 17.51
C GLU A 26 4.28 4.76 18.98
N ASP A 27 3.82 3.86 19.85
CA ASP A 27 3.96 4.01 21.30
C ASP A 27 5.42 3.93 21.80
N ASP A 28 6.35 3.50 20.95
CA ASP A 28 7.80 3.46 21.22
C ASP A 28 8.51 4.79 20.94
N GLY A 29 7.75 5.85 20.63
CA GLY A 29 8.30 7.16 20.28
C GLY A 29 8.77 7.25 18.83
N SER A 30 8.42 6.29 17.99
CA SER A 30 8.65 6.35 16.55
C SER A 30 7.45 6.93 15.79
N LEU A 31 7.71 7.35 14.55
CA LEU A 31 6.69 7.88 13.64
C LEU A 31 6.71 7.05 12.37
N TRP A 32 5.54 6.53 11.99
CA TRP A 32 5.35 5.84 10.73
C TRP A 32 4.72 6.77 9.70
N LEU A 33 5.36 6.91 8.54
CA LEU A 33 4.89 7.74 7.43
C LEU A 33 4.40 6.85 6.28
N GLN A 34 3.11 6.93 5.97
CA GLN A 34 2.50 6.29 4.82
C GLN A 34 2.26 7.30 3.72
N VAL A 35 2.66 6.98 2.48
CA VAL A 35 2.34 7.74 1.28
C VAL A 35 1.52 6.85 0.35
N ASN A 36 0.25 7.18 0.16
CA ASN A 36 -0.68 6.42 -0.65
C ASN A 36 -0.87 7.11 -2.00
N VAL A 37 -0.51 6.43 -3.08
CA VAL A 37 -0.71 6.94 -4.45
C VAL A 37 -1.77 6.10 -5.15
N LYS A 38 -2.79 6.75 -5.71
CA LYS A 38 -3.75 6.05 -6.57
C LYS A 38 -3.11 5.73 -7.91
N SER A 39 -2.89 4.45 -8.21
CA SER A 39 -2.34 4.01 -9.50
C SER A 39 -3.36 3.20 -10.30
N VAL A 40 -3.88 3.78 -11.38
CA VAL A 40 -4.80 3.10 -12.31
C VAL A 40 -4.08 1.98 -13.05
N ASP A 41 -2.84 2.22 -13.48
CA ASP A 41 -2.05 1.22 -14.21
C ASP A 41 -1.75 -0.01 -13.34
N PHE A 42 -1.47 0.20 -12.05
CA PHE A 42 -1.29 -0.91 -11.10
C PHE A 42 -2.57 -1.73 -10.94
N TYR A 43 -3.73 -1.07 -10.86
CA TYR A 43 -5.02 -1.75 -10.80
C TYR A 43 -5.28 -2.59 -12.06
N VAL A 44 -5.01 -2.05 -13.25
CA VAL A 44 -5.16 -2.78 -14.52
C VAL A 44 -4.23 -3.98 -14.57
N LEU A 45 -2.93 -3.79 -14.26
CA LEU A 45 -1.94 -4.87 -14.24
C LEU A 45 -2.34 -6.00 -13.29
N MET A 46 -2.78 -5.66 -12.07
CA MET A 46 -3.27 -6.63 -11.09
C MET A 46 -4.48 -7.38 -11.62
N ARG A 47 -5.47 -6.67 -12.17
CA ARG A 47 -6.67 -7.27 -12.76
C ARG A 47 -6.32 -8.25 -13.88
N GLU A 48 -5.47 -7.86 -14.82
CA GLU A 48 -5.05 -8.71 -15.95
C GLU A 48 -4.24 -9.93 -15.50
N THR A 49 -3.37 -9.74 -14.50
CA THR A 49 -2.51 -10.82 -13.97
C THR A 49 -3.34 -11.87 -13.24
N LEU A 50 -4.34 -11.44 -12.45
CA LEU A 50 -5.19 -12.32 -11.66
C LEU A 50 -6.41 -12.86 -12.42
N SER A 51 -6.77 -12.26 -13.57
CA SER A 51 -7.97 -12.64 -14.34
C SER A 51 -7.83 -14.04 -14.96
N GLY A 52 -8.30 -15.04 -14.23
CA GLY A 52 -8.46 -16.42 -14.72
C GLY A 52 -7.20 -17.29 -14.60
N LYS A 53 -6.14 -16.79 -13.95
CA LYS A 53 -4.94 -17.58 -13.65
C LYS A 53 -4.97 -18.04 -12.19
N PRO A 54 -4.57 -19.28 -11.88
CA PRO A 54 -4.31 -19.67 -10.51
C PRO A 54 -3.13 -18.84 -9.97
N PHE A 55 -3.32 -18.26 -8.78
CA PHE A 55 -2.29 -17.52 -8.06
C PHE A 55 -2.31 -17.96 -6.60
N LYS A 56 -1.22 -17.69 -5.89
CA LYS A 56 -1.10 -17.86 -4.43
C LYS A 56 -0.66 -16.56 -3.82
N CYS A 57 -1.24 -16.21 -2.67
CA CYS A 57 -0.80 -15.07 -1.89
C CYS A 57 -0.10 -15.58 -0.64
N PHE A 58 0.90 -14.82 -0.18
CA PHE A 58 1.74 -15.19 0.93
C PHE A 58 1.86 -14.00 1.88
N GLU A 59 1.67 -14.22 3.17
CA GLU A 59 1.85 -13.18 4.18
C GLU A 59 3.32 -12.80 4.27
N ASP A 60 3.62 -11.50 4.18
CA ASP A 60 4.99 -10.95 4.19
C ASP A 60 5.98 -11.59 3.20
N GLY A 61 5.46 -12.27 2.17
CA GLY A 61 6.26 -13.02 1.19
C GLY A 61 6.79 -14.38 1.68
N ASP A 62 6.34 -14.86 2.85
CA ASP A 62 6.68 -16.18 3.37
C ASP A 62 5.89 -17.29 2.65
N VAL A 63 6.61 -18.14 1.93
CA VAL A 63 6.03 -19.23 1.11
C VAL A 63 5.32 -20.31 1.94
N GLU A 64 5.63 -20.40 3.24
CA GLU A 64 4.95 -21.32 4.15
C GLU A 64 3.66 -20.72 4.72
N SER A 65 3.42 -19.42 4.48
CA SER A 65 2.30 -18.65 5.00
C SER A 65 1.33 -18.26 3.87
N GLU A 66 0.74 -19.25 3.21
CA GLU A 66 -0.27 -19.05 2.16
C GLU A 66 -1.56 -18.45 2.76
N VAL A 67 -2.06 -17.37 2.16
CA VAL A 67 -3.25 -16.61 2.60
C VAL A 67 -4.15 -16.27 1.42
N GLU A 68 -5.40 -15.85 1.69
CA GLU A 68 -6.30 -15.35 0.66
C GLU A 68 -5.86 -13.98 0.13
N LEU A 69 -6.26 -13.63 -1.10
CA LEU A 69 -5.96 -12.32 -1.69
C LEU A 69 -6.48 -11.15 -0.83
N SER A 70 -7.66 -11.31 -0.22
CA SER A 70 -8.23 -10.29 0.67
C SER A 70 -7.39 -10.06 1.91
N GLU A 71 -6.78 -11.13 2.44
CA GLU A 71 -5.92 -11.07 3.62
C GLU A 71 -4.59 -10.42 3.27
N ALA A 72 -3.97 -10.82 2.16
CA ALA A 72 -2.71 -10.26 1.67
C ALA A 72 -2.78 -8.73 1.41
N PHE A 73 -3.92 -8.24 0.93
CA PHE A 73 -4.15 -6.81 0.70
C PHE A 73 -4.83 -6.10 1.86
N ARG A 74 -5.10 -6.78 2.98
CA ARG A 74 -5.89 -6.27 4.12
C ARG A 74 -7.17 -5.57 3.66
N LEU A 75 -7.80 -6.11 2.63
CA LEU A 75 -9.04 -5.58 2.09
C LEU A 75 -10.11 -5.84 3.13
N ASN A 76 -10.53 -4.77 3.80
CA ASN A 76 -11.66 -4.85 4.72
C ASN A 76 -12.87 -5.29 3.89
N THR A 77 -13.29 -6.54 4.05
CA THR A 77 -14.58 -7.02 3.59
C THR A 77 -15.64 -6.33 4.42
N LEU A 78 -15.95 -5.07 4.09
CA LEU A 78 -17.27 -4.51 4.36
C LEU A 78 -18.25 -5.25 3.42
N LEU A 79 -18.43 -6.53 3.69
CA LEU A 79 -19.62 -7.25 3.33
C LEU A 79 -20.72 -6.62 4.18
N ASN A 80 -21.38 -5.60 3.63
CA ASN A 80 -22.77 -5.38 3.98
C ASN A 80 -23.54 -6.56 3.37
N PRO A 81 -24.13 -7.47 4.17
CA PRO A 81 -25.19 -8.31 3.67
C PRO A 81 -26.44 -7.44 3.59
N LEU A 82 -26.89 -7.12 2.38
CA LEU A 82 -28.32 -6.89 2.13
C LEU A 82 -28.96 -8.25 1.83
#